data_AF-A0AAV3IH20-F1
#
_entry.id   AF-A0AAV3IH20-F1
#
_cell.length_a   1.000
_cell.length_b   1.000
_cell.length_c   1.000
_cell.angle_alpha   90.00
_cell.angle_beta   90.00
_cell.angle_gamma   90.00
#
_symmetry.space_group_name_H-M   'P 1'
#
loop_
_entity.id
_entity.type
_entity.pdbx_description
1 polymer ?
#
loop_
_entity_poly.entity_id
_entity_poly.type
_entity_poly.pdbx_seq_one_letter_code
_entity_poly.pdbx_strand_id
1 'polypeptide(L)'
;MAKIDSDEWYLKNTLKEELYYQIPIYQRPYQWTEENCEKLLDDLFEDYEEDRESDYFCGSLVLVKSDPNSKTETYDIVDGQQRLSTFILLAKVLADLYNDCLTPKNLEHLQEGWKDRHTERKRLSFNAIGSNAEYDFQAALDFFDDSHHVSKNDENNYLKNAVCLKDYLREKEIKNINNFIEWLYSNVKFITIICPNIDKALRIFNVLNARGLALNATDIFKGELLKELAKEEDQKKLVSRWNALSQKCSDNDLTIETLFSWYLTYLNPVTSKEKMEKRLVTWFKNLNKTPLEYLKGVEDFYNAYCEVLEMQDWHAHLLSYKDNDYWHVILCASILHHYSDQDIKALKELLVKFYYQDWVAGQTRSTRSQTCCNIIIALKEKKSVRYIASIVVKKYLDDKNITQRFRDNLQDSNLYTKFYFTGKTAKKNSWLKPVLILVNYFMSDNANPAYIKMDDDLHVERILPQNPDPSSQWVKDFSEEERGLYTHSLANLTLLGGKKNTKALNQALNQDFKEKKEIYMGKTIMLDNKKTFKVMTCYDITKNDVCNYAEWTPKSLEKRKEDLIKRIESVLTL
;
A
#
# COMPACT_ATOMS: atom_id res chain seq x y z
N MET A 1 11.46 44.16 5.66
CA MET A 1 11.48 42.73 5.26
C MET A 1 11.17 41.91 6.50
N ALA A 2 10.12 41.08 6.48
CA ALA A 2 9.84 40.21 7.63
C ALA A 2 10.96 39.17 7.77
N LYS A 3 11.70 39.23 8.89
CA LYS A 3 12.87 38.42 9.22
C LYS A 3 12.44 36.96 9.45
N ILE A 4 13.30 36.03 9.06
CA ILE A 4 13.19 34.61 9.43
C ILE A 4 14.23 34.45 10.53
N ASP A 5 13.80 34.05 11.73
CA ASP A 5 14.69 33.74 12.83
C ASP A 5 14.81 32.21 12.93
N SER A 6 16.05 31.73 13.01
CA SER A 6 16.40 30.32 13.11
C SER A 6 17.32 30.16 14.31
N ASP A 7 16.84 29.42 15.31
CA ASP A 7 17.53 29.23 16.58
C ASP A 7 17.64 27.73 16.92
N GLU A 8 18.70 27.36 17.63
CA GLU A 8 18.82 26.03 18.22
C GLU A 8 18.07 26.00 19.54
N TRP A 9 16.97 25.24 19.59
CA TRP A 9 16.18 25.07 20.81
C TRP A 9 16.39 23.66 21.34
N TYR A 10 16.88 23.56 22.56
CA TYR A 10 16.87 22.30 23.29
C TYR A 10 15.45 21.95 23.72
N LEU A 11 15.18 20.69 24.05
CA LEU A 11 13.86 20.26 24.46
C LEU A 11 13.33 21.08 25.66
N LYS A 12 14.19 21.48 26.60
CA LYS A 12 13.83 22.43 27.69
C LYS A 12 13.36 23.80 27.19
N ASN A 13 13.84 24.25 26.05
CA ASN A 13 13.41 25.51 25.42
C ASN A 13 12.10 25.30 24.66
N THR A 14 11.99 24.20 23.91
CA THR A 14 10.79 23.84 23.16
C THR A 14 9.59 23.60 24.10
N LEU A 15 9.80 22.98 25.24
CA LEU A 15 8.73 22.65 26.19
C LEU A 15 8.62 23.62 27.37
N LYS A 16 9.26 24.80 27.27
CA LYS A 16 9.30 25.80 28.35
C LYS A 16 7.91 26.36 28.67
N GLU A 17 7.72 26.75 29.92
CA GLU A 17 6.61 27.60 30.36
C GLU A 17 6.39 28.84 29.47
N GLU A 18 5.13 29.25 29.30
CA GLU A 18 4.65 30.34 28.42
C GLU A 18 4.69 30.13 26.88
N LEU A 19 5.35 29.07 26.37
CA LEU A 19 5.34 28.70 24.95
C LEU A 19 4.25 27.65 24.66
N TYR A 20 3.30 27.95 23.79
CA TYR A 20 2.21 27.01 23.45
C TYR A 20 2.20 26.69 21.96
N TYR A 21 1.73 25.50 21.64
CA TYR A 21 1.66 25.03 20.27
C TYR A 21 0.24 24.71 19.86
N GLN A 22 -0.02 24.90 18.58
CA GLN A 22 -1.27 24.58 17.94
C GLN A 22 -1.00 23.75 16.68
N ILE A 23 -1.69 22.61 16.56
CA ILE A 23 -1.74 21.85 15.30
C ILE A 23 -2.84 22.46 14.42
N PRO A 24 -2.52 23.09 13.29
CA PRO A 24 -3.50 23.76 12.45
C PRO A 24 -4.34 22.79 11.60
N ILE A 25 -5.51 23.21 11.13
CA ILE A 25 -6.46 22.39 10.32
C ILE A 25 -5.86 21.74 9.07
N TYR A 26 -4.82 22.34 8.51
CA TYR A 26 -4.20 21.89 7.25
C TYR A 26 -3.16 20.80 7.45
N GLN A 27 -2.76 20.53 8.70
CA GLN A 27 -1.82 19.46 8.99
C GLN A 27 -2.46 18.08 8.79
N ARG A 28 -1.61 17.10 8.47
CA ARG A 28 -2.04 15.70 8.46
C ARG A 28 -2.32 15.22 9.89
N PRO A 29 -3.18 14.21 10.11
CA PRO A 29 -3.32 13.57 11.43
C PRO A 29 -1.98 13.01 11.95
N TYR A 30 -1.97 12.57 13.20
CA TYR A 30 -0.81 11.83 13.73
C TYR A 30 -0.69 10.47 13.04
N GLN A 31 0.50 10.17 12.52
CA GLN A 31 0.74 9.02 11.63
C GLN A 31 1.95 8.18 12.06
N TRP A 32 2.68 8.59 13.10
CA TRP A 32 3.74 7.75 13.65
C TRP A 32 3.15 6.46 14.19
N THR A 33 3.82 5.35 13.90
CA THR A 33 3.52 4.02 14.43
C THR A 33 4.43 3.69 15.59
N GLU A 34 4.20 2.54 16.22
CA GLU A 34 5.04 2.01 17.32
C GLU A 34 6.50 1.89 16.87
N GLU A 35 6.77 1.40 15.66
CA GLU A 35 8.12 1.32 15.06
C GLU A 35 8.83 2.69 15.01
N ASN A 36 8.09 3.79 14.76
CA ASN A 36 8.70 5.12 14.78
C ASN A 36 9.07 5.57 16.20
N CYS A 37 8.28 5.17 17.20
CA CYS A 37 8.53 5.51 18.60
C CYS A 37 9.67 4.68 19.17
N GLU A 38 9.71 3.38 18.89
CA GLU A 38 10.81 2.48 19.26
C GLU A 38 12.12 3.00 18.69
N LYS A 39 12.15 3.35 17.39
CA LYS A 39 13.33 3.91 16.77
C LYS A 39 13.79 5.23 17.40
N LEU A 40 12.85 6.12 17.75
CA LEU A 40 13.19 7.36 18.45
C LEU A 40 13.83 7.06 19.82
N LEU A 41 13.28 6.10 20.57
CA LEU A 41 13.82 5.72 21.87
C LEU A 41 15.18 5.03 21.74
N ASP A 42 15.34 4.14 20.76
CA ASP A 42 16.63 3.50 20.45
C ASP A 42 17.70 4.56 20.21
N ASP A 43 17.45 5.51 19.29
CA ASP A 43 18.37 6.60 18.98
C ASP A 43 18.71 7.44 20.25
N LEU A 44 17.70 7.78 21.07
CA LEU A 44 17.90 8.58 22.28
C LEU A 44 18.72 7.84 23.36
N PHE A 45 18.49 6.53 23.52
CA PHE A 45 19.24 5.74 24.50
C PHE A 45 20.64 5.39 24.00
N GLU A 46 20.83 5.14 22.71
CA GLU A 46 22.15 4.94 22.10
C GLU A 46 23.03 6.18 22.35
N ASP A 47 22.54 7.38 22.03
CA ASP A 47 23.27 8.62 22.30
C ASP A 47 23.50 8.84 23.81
N TYR A 48 22.52 8.57 24.67
CA TYR A 48 22.69 8.70 26.12
C TYR A 48 23.68 7.71 26.74
N GLU A 49 23.81 6.52 26.18
CA GLU A 49 24.66 5.46 26.72
C GLU A 49 26.09 5.53 26.14
N GLU A 50 26.22 5.87 24.86
CA GLU A 50 27.49 5.87 24.13
C GLU A 50 28.15 7.25 24.05
N ASP A 51 27.40 8.34 23.93
CA ASP A 51 27.94 9.70 23.73
C ASP A 51 27.12 10.80 24.43
N ARG A 52 27.23 10.84 25.77
CA ARG A 52 26.52 11.81 26.64
C ARG A 52 26.88 13.28 26.42
N GLU A 53 28.00 13.55 25.76
CA GLU A 53 28.48 14.93 25.57
C GLU A 53 27.96 15.54 24.27
N SER A 54 27.61 14.72 23.28
CA SER A 54 27.03 15.20 22.03
C SER A 54 25.56 15.60 22.18
N ASP A 55 25.13 16.53 21.32
CA ASP A 55 23.73 16.91 21.18
C ASP A 55 23.03 15.95 20.21
N TYR A 56 21.89 15.39 20.60
CA TYR A 56 21.03 14.64 19.68
C TYR A 56 20.18 15.59 18.85
N PHE A 57 20.35 15.55 17.53
CA PHE A 57 19.60 16.39 16.61
C PHE A 57 18.27 15.72 16.20
N CYS A 58 17.16 16.23 16.74
CA CYS A 58 15.83 15.71 16.47
C CYS A 58 15.17 16.34 15.22
N GLY A 59 15.92 17.05 14.38
CA GLY A 59 15.41 17.66 13.15
C GLY A 59 14.90 19.10 13.29
N SER A 60 14.18 19.59 12.29
CA SER A 60 13.61 20.96 12.26
C SER A 60 12.23 21.04 12.90
N LEU A 61 11.91 22.20 13.48
CA LEU A 61 10.58 22.61 13.93
C LEU A 61 10.23 23.93 13.25
N VAL A 62 9.24 23.93 12.36
CA VAL A 62 8.83 25.14 11.61
C VAL A 62 7.55 25.68 12.23
N LEU A 63 7.61 26.92 12.72
CA LEU A 63 6.57 27.55 13.52
C LEU A 63 6.09 28.86 12.89
N VAL A 64 4.82 29.19 13.09
CA VAL A 64 4.25 30.51 12.77
C VAL A 64 3.55 31.03 14.01
N LYS A 65 3.80 32.27 14.41
CA LYS A 65 3.09 32.86 15.56
C LYS A 65 1.60 33.00 15.23
N SER A 66 0.73 32.33 15.99
CA SER A 66 -0.72 32.23 15.68
C SER A 66 -1.42 33.59 15.83
N ASP A 67 -1.02 34.38 16.84
CA ASP A 67 -1.44 35.78 17.01
C ASP A 67 -0.21 36.67 17.30
N PRO A 68 0.20 37.54 16.36
CA PRO A 68 1.30 38.47 16.54
C PRO A 68 1.11 39.46 17.71
N ASN A 69 -0.14 39.75 18.09
CA ASN A 69 -0.48 40.75 19.11
C ASN A 69 -0.73 40.14 20.50
N SER A 70 -0.81 38.81 20.60
CA SER A 70 -0.96 38.13 21.89
C SER A 70 0.31 38.23 22.72
N LYS A 71 0.14 38.52 24.02
CA LYS A 71 1.22 38.45 25.01
C LYS A 71 1.66 37.01 25.28
N THR A 72 0.78 36.04 25.04
CA THR A 72 1.08 34.62 25.20
C THR A 72 1.57 34.05 23.87
N GLU A 73 2.74 33.42 23.86
CA GLU A 73 3.38 32.94 22.63
C GLU A 73 2.77 31.60 22.20
N THR A 74 1.74 31.67 21.35
CA THR A 74 1.15 30.48 20.70
C THR A 74 1.65 30.36 19.26
N TYR A 75 2.11 29.17 18.86
CA TYR A 75 2.66 28.89 17.55
C TYR A 75 1.93 27.76 16.82
N ASP A 76 1.55 28.04 15.58
CA ASP A 76 1.07 27.06 14.62
C ASP A 76 2.23 26.21 14.10
N ILE A 77 2.13 24.90 14.28
CA ILE A 77 3.14 23.94 13.82
C ILE A 77 2.97 23.68 12.32
N VAL A 78 3.98 24.02 11.52
CA VAL A 78 4.04 23.75 10.09
C VAL A 78 4.86 22.51 9.77
N ASP A 79 5.91 22.25 10.54
CA ASP A 79 6.71 21.01 10.50
C ASP A 79 7.09 20.58 11.91
N GLY A 80 7.31 19.28 12.10
CA GLY A 80 7.75 18.70 13.37
C GLY A 80 6.61 18.24 14.29
N GLN A 81 5.36 18.30 13.84
CA GLN A 81 4.20 17.95 14.67
C GLN A 81 4.26 16.53 15.27
N GLN A 82 4.74 15.54 14.51
CA GLN A 82 4.74 14.14 14.92
C GLN A 82 5.77 13.94 16.05
N ARG A 83 6.97 14.51 15.85
CA ARG A 83 8.06 14.52 16.82
C ARG A 83 7.63 15.24 18.10
N LEU A 84 7.17 16.49 17.98
CA LEU A 84 6.77 17.30 19.13
C LEU A 84 5.63 16.65 19.93
N SER A 85 4.59 16.12 19.28
CA SER A 85 3.52 15.40 19.97
C SER A 85 4.05 14.19 20.73
N THR A 86 5.00 13.45 20.16
CA THR A 86 5.60 12.27 20.78
C THR A 86 6.48 12.62 21.98
N PHE A 87 7.24 13.72 21.94
CA PHE A 87 7.98 14.19 23.12
C PHE A 87 7.06 14.63 24.25
N ILE A 88 5.90 15.22 23.94
CA ILE A 88 4.91 15.58 24.95
C ILE A 88 4.31 14.32 25.60
N LEU A 89 3.98 13.29 24.80
CA LEU A 89 3.57 11.98 25.32
C LEU A 89 4.68 11.34 26.18
N LEU A 90 5.93 11.36 25.70
CA LEU A 90 7.08 10.81 26.43
C LEU A 90 7.26 11.50 27.79
N ALA A 91 7.12 12.83 27.85
CA ALA A 91 7.18 13.55 29.11
C ALA A 91 6.11 13.05 30.11
N LYS A 92 4.87 12.86 29.65
CA LYS A 92 3.78 12.32 30.47
C LYS A 92 4.04 10.88 30.93
N VAL A 93 4.50 10.02 30.02
CA VAL A 93 4.86 8.62 30.32
C VAL A 93 5.98 8.55 31.37
N LEU A 94 7.03 9.35 31.22
CA LEU A 94 8.15 9.40 32.17
C LEU A 94 7.69 9.85 33.55
N ALA A 95 6.82 10.87 33.61
CA ALA A 95 6.29 11.36 34.88
C ALA A 95 5.39 10.34 35.58
N ASP A 96 4.55 9.62 34.83
CA ASP A 96 3.71 8.54 35.36
C ASP A 96 4.55 7.37 35.87
N LEU A 97 5.42 6.84 35.02
CA LEU A 97 6.14 5.60 35.28
C LEU A 97 7.17 5.73 36.42
N TYR A 98 7.75 6.91 36.61
CA TYR A 98 8.85 7.15 37.54
C TYR A 98 8.53 8.15 38.66
N ASN A 99 7.26 8.51 38.87
CA ASN A 99 6.84 9.54 39.83
C ASN A 99 7.51 9.43 41.22
N ASP A 100 7.64 8.21 41.74
CA ASP A 100 8.18 7.94 43.08
C ASP A 100 9.71 8.10 43.21
N CYS A 101 10.44 8.18 42.10
CA CYS A 101 11.91 8.26 42.09
C CYS A 101 12.47 9.50 41.37
N LEU A 102 11.60 10.37 40.87
CA LEU A 102 11.99 11.63 40.25
C LEU A 102 12.42 12.68 41.30
N THR A 103 13.46 13.44 40.98
CA THR A 103 13.76 14.66 41.73
C THR A 103 12.65 15.70 41.49
N PRO A 104 12.37 16.60 42.45
CA PRO A 104 11.37 17.65 42.27
C PRO A 104 11.59 18.46 40.98
N LYS A 105 12.85 18.82 40.69
CA LYS A 105 13.26 19.53 39.47
C LYS A 105 12.87 18.76 38.20
N ASN A 106 13.11 17.46 38.13
CA ASN A 106 12.80 16.67 36.94
C ASN A 106 11.29 16.44 36.78
N LEU A 107 10.58 16.23 37.89
CA LEU A 107 9.12 16.16 37.87
C LEU A 107 8.52 17.47 37.34
N GLU A 108 9.06 18.61 37.77
CA GLU A 108 8.66 19.93 37.28
C GLU A 108 8.91 20.10 35.77
N HIS A 109 10.10 19.75 35.28
CA HIS A 109 10.43 19.81 33.84
C HIS A 109 9.51 18.93 32.99
N LEU A 110 9.17 17.74 33.48
CA LEU A 110 8.25 16.84 32.80
C LEU A 110 6.85 17.45 32.77
N GLN A 111 6.32 17.91 33.90
CA GLN A 111 4.98 18.51 34.01
C GLN A 111 4.78 19.72 33.10
N GLU A 112 5.79 20.59 33.00
CA GLU A 112 5.82 21.71 32.06
C GLU A 112 5.69 21.26 30.59
N GLY A 113 6.08 20.02 30.28
CA GLY A 113 6.06 19.43 28.95
C GLY A 113 4.68 19.24 28.34
N TRP A 114 3.66 18.89 29.14
CA TRP A 114 2.29 18.71 28.62
C TRP A 114 1.30 19.77 29.08
N LYS A 115 1.58 20.51 30.17
CA LYS A 115 0.73 21.61 30.63
C LYS A 115 1.50 22.71 31.37
N ASP A 116 0.90 23.89 31.40
CA ASP A 116 1.33 25.01 32.24
C ASP A 116 0.90 24.79 33.68
N ARG A 117 1.82 24.97 34.64
CA ARG A 117 1.55 24.63 36.05
C ARG A 117 0.67 25.67 36.75
N HIS A 118 0.69 26.91 36.29
CA HIS A 118 -0.03 28.00 36.93
C HIS A 118 -1.44 28.20 36.35
N THR A 119 -1.60 27.93 35.06
CA THR A 119 -2.85 28.15 34.32
C THR A 119 -3.56 26.87 33.93
N GLU A 120 -2.93 25.70 34.15
CA GLU A 120 -3.36 24.38 33.64
C GLU A 120 -3.55 24.33 32.11
N ARG A 121 -3.08 25.35 31.40
CA ARG A 121 -3.21 25.43 29.95
C ARG A 121 -2.36 24.35 29.30
N LYS A 122 -2.98 23.54 28.43
CA LYS A 122 -2.32 22.47 27.69
C LYS A 122 -1.21 23.03 26.78
N ARG A 123 -0.08 22.33 26.72
CA ARG A 123 1.08 22.73 25.90
C ARG A 123 0.80 22.61 24.40
N LEU A 124 0.05 21.57 24.01
CA LEU A 124 -0.38 21.32 22.65
C LEU A 124 -1.90 21.43 22.57
N SER A 125 -2.36 22.31 21.69
CA SER A 125 -3.75 22.46 21.31
C SER A 125 -3.93 22.08 19.85
N PHE A 126 -5.17 21.82 19.46
CA PHE A 126 -5.48 21.47 18.09
C PHE A 126 -6.53 22.45 17.60
N ASN A 127 -6.26 23.09 16.47
CA ASN A 127 -7.32 23.81 15.76
C ASN A 127 -8.15 22.80 14.95
N ALA A 128 -8.46 21.64 15.53
CA ALA A 128 -8.99 20.48 14.84
C ALA A 128 -10.52 20.52 14.87
N ILE A 129 -11.12 21.01 13.80
CA ILE A 129 -12.57 20.99 13.67
C ILE A 129 -12.99 19.67 13.01
N GLY A 130 -13.65 18.82 13.80
CA GLY A 130 -14.19 17.53 13.34
C GLY A 130 -13.18 16.38 13.28
N SER A 131 -12.03 16.51 13.94
CA SER A 131 -11.12 15.39 14.19
C SER A 131 -11.14 15.07 15.67
N ASN A 132 -11.29 13.78 16.00
CA ASN A 132 -11.08 13.30 17.35
C ASN A 132 -9.61 13.50 17.79
N ALA A 133 -8.69 14.02 17.00
CA ALA A 133 -7.27 14.11 17.34
C ALA A 133 -6.98 14.82 18.68
N GLU A 134 -7.70 15.89 19.02
CA GLU A 134 -7.55 16.52 20.34
C GLU A 134 -8.03 15.59 21.46
N TYR A 135 -9.18 14.94 21.23
CA TYR A 135 -9.74 13.96 22.16
C TYR A 135 -8.83 12.73 22.29
N ASP A 136 -8.34 12.18 21.19
CA ASP A 136 -7.45 11.03 21.09
C ASP A 136 -6.11 11.30 21.77
N PHE A 137 -5.52 12.48 21.52
CA PHE A 137 -4.30 12.93 22.18
C PHE A 137 -4.53 13.12 23.67
N GLN A 138 -5.64 13.76 24.05
CA GLN A 138 -5.97 13.94 25.46
C GLN A 138 -6.25 12.61 26.16
N ALA A 139 -6.98 11.69 25.52
CA ALA A 139 -7.24 10.36 26.03
C ALA A 139 -5.94 9.57 26.22
N ALA A 140 -4.96 9.73 25.33
CA ALA A 140 -3.63 9.15 25.50
C ALA A 140 -2.88 9.74 26.72
N LEU A 141 -3.03 11.04 27.01
CA LEU A 141 -2.45 11.64 28.22
C LEU A 141 -3.20 11.19 29.50
N ASP A 142 -4.52 11.17 29.46
CA ASP A 142 -5.40 10.85 30.60
C ASP A 142 -5.36 9.35 30.94
N PHE A 143 -5.00 8.48 29.99
CA PHE A 143 -4.80 7.04 30.21
C PHE A 143 -3.83 6.73 31.35
N PHE A 144 -2.85 7.61 31.58
CA PHE A 144 -1.89 7.49 32.67
C PHE A 144 -2.42 8.01 34.02
N ASP A 145 -3.47 8.84 34.03
CA ASP A 145 -4.09 9.33 35.26
C ASP A 145 -5.19 8.37 35.78
N ASP A 146 -5.95 7.72 34.89
CA ASP A 146 -6.93 6.69 35.25
C ASP A 146 -7.09 5.62 34.14
N SER A 147 -6.58 4.41 34.41
CA SER A 147 -6.64 3.28 33.48
C SER A 147 -8.08 2.74 33.22
N HIS A 148 -9.06 3.13 34.03
CA HIS A 148 -10.47 2.73 33.86
C HIS A 148 -11.26 3.63 32.90
N HIS A 149 -10.68 4.74 32.44
CA HIS A 149 -11.36 5.74 31.63
C HIS A 149 -11.40 5.45 30.11
N VAL A 150 -10.81 4.35 29.65
CA VAL A 150 -10.67 4.05 28.21
C VAL A 150 -11.53 2.86 27.78
N SER A 151 -12.44 3.10 26.84
CA SER A 151 -13.23 2.05 26.20
C SER A 151 -12.30 1.15 25.36
N LYS A 152 -12.55 -0.16 25.34
CA LYS A 152 -11.74 -1.17 24.62
C LYS A 152 -11.67 -1.00 23.09
N ASN A 153 -12.23 0.07 22.52
CA ASN A 153 -12.40 0.24 21.07
C ASN A 153 -11.67 1.43 20.43
N ASP A 154 -10.86 2.22 21.15
CA ASP A 154 -10.17 3.37 20.55
C ASP A 154 -8.74 3.04 20.11
N GLU A 155 -8.62 2.46 18.90
CA GLU A 155 -7.37 2.11 18.21
C GLU A 155 -6.58 3.34 17.68
N ASN A 156 -6.60 4.48 18.36
CA ASN A 156 -5.90 5.67 17.85
C ASN A 156 -4.37 5.55 18.03
N ASN A 157 -3.61 6.14 17.10
CA ASN A 157 -2.15 6.03 17.09
C ASN A 157 -1.47 6.74 18.27
N TYR A 158 -2.09 7.77 18.87
CA TYR A 158 -1.52 8.43 20.05
C TYR A 158 -1.49 7.48 21.25
N LEU A 159 -2.60 6.78 21.51
CA LEU A 159 -2.69 5.83 22.62
C LEU A 159 -1.80 4.62 22.39
N LYS A 160 -1.79 4.03 21.18
CA LYS A 160 -0.88 2.93 20.82
C LYS A 160 0.57 3.31 21.09
N ASN A 161 0.99 4.48 20.62
CA ASN A 161 2.35 4.94 20.81
C ASN A 161 2.64 5.28 22.28
N ALA A 162 1.70 5.84 23.02
CA ALA A 162 1.89 6.10 24.45
C ALA A 162 2.09 4.80 25.26
N VAL A 163 1.34 3.74 24.93
CA VAL A 163 1.53 2.40 25.50
C VAL A 163 2.88 1.81 25.08
N CYS A 164 3.24 1.88 23.80
CA CYS A 164 4.54 1.45 23.28
C CYS A 164 5.71 2.15 24.00
N LEU A 165 5.65 3.48 24.18
CA LEU A 165 6.66 4.24 24.95
C LEU A 165 6.77 3.73 26.39
N LYS A 166 5.64 3.46 27.05
CA LYS A 166 5.59 2.93 28.43
C LYS A 166 6.22 1.54 28.52
N ASP A 167 5.86 0.65 27.61
CA ASP A 167 6.33 -0.74 27.61
C ASP A 167 7.82 -0.81 27.28
N TYR A 168 8.28 -0.05 26.28
CA TYR A 168 9.71 0.08 25.99
C TYR A 168 10.50 0.56 27.22
N LEU A 169 10.05 1.62 27.90
CA LEU A 169 10.72 2.16 29.08
C LEU A 169 10.71 1.23 30.29
N ARG A 170 9.77 0.28 30.37
CA ARG A 170 9.72 -0.75 31.42
C ARG A 170 10.71 -1.88 31.15
N GLU A 171 10.89 -2.23 29.89
CA GLU A 171 11.83 -3.27 29.47
C GLU A 171 13.28 -2.77 29.45
N LYS A 172 13.49 -1.46 29.26
CA LYS A 172 14.82 -0.85 29.26
C LYS A 172 15.41 -0.78 30.69
N GLU A 173 16.62 -1.29 30.86
CA GLU A 173 17.36 -1.20 32.12
C GLU A 173 17.99 0.19 32.35
N ILE A 174 17.20 1.13 32.88
CA ILE A 174 17.67 2.51 33.11
C ILE A 174 18.33 2.64 34.49
N LYS A 175 19.67 2.77 34.52
CA LYS A 175 20.44 2.90 35.78
C LYS A 175 20.04 4.10 36.64
N ASN A 176 19.80 5.25 36.02
CA ASN A 176 19.38 6.46 36.71
C ASN A 176 18.50 7.31 35.78
N ILE A 177 17.19 7.23 35.99
CA ILE A 177 16.20 7.95 35.18
C ILE A 177 16.34 9.47 35.28
N ASN A 178 16.76 10.00 36.44
CA ASN A 178 16.93 11.45 36.61
C ASN A 178 18.05 11.98 35.71
N ASN A 179 19.15 11.24 35.58
CA ASN A 179 20.25 11.63 34.70
C ASN A 179 19.83 11.56 33.22
N PHE A 180 19.01 10.57 32.85
CA PHE A 180 18.47 10.49 31.49
C PHE A 180 17.56 11.68 31.19
N ILE A 181 16.66 12.07 32.11
CA ILE A 181 15.77 13.22 31.92
C ILE A 181 16.56 14.53 31.82
N GLU A 182 17.57 14.72 32.66
CA GLU A 182 18.42 15.92 32.59
C GLU A 182 19.15 16.03 31.26
N TRP A 183 19.66 14.89 30.76
CA TRP A 183 20.27 14.81 29.43
C TRP A 183 19.24 15.05 28.32
N LEU A 184 18.09 14.36 28.35
CA LEU A 184 17.00 14.50 27.37
C LEU A 184 16.59 15.97 27.18
N TYR A 185 16.44 16.71 28.27
CA TYR A 185 16.04 18.11 28.22
C TYR A 185 17.18 19.07 27.82
N SER A 186 18.44 18.68 28.04
CA SER A 186 19.61 19.52 27.84
C SER A 186 20.40 19.25 26.56
N ASN A 187 20.23 18.09 25.94
CA ASN A 187 21.04 17.61 24.82
C ASN A 187 20.20 17.27 23.58
N VAL A 188 18.88 17.03 23.71
CA VAL A 188 18.01 16.90 22.53
C VAL A 188 17.68 18.28 21.99
N LYS A 189 18.03 18.53 20.73
CA LYS A 189 17.82 19.83 20.07
C LYS A 189 17.04 19.78 18.77
N PHE A 190 16.29 20.86 18.54
CA PHE A 190 15.58 21.17 17.31
C PHE A 190 16.17 22.43 16.68
N ILE A 191 16.28 22.43 15.35
CA ILE A 191 16.44 23.68 14.61
C ILE A 191 15.05 24.31 14.47
N THR A 192 14.78 25.34 15.26
CA THR A 192 13.49 26.01 15.28
C THR A 192 13.50 27.21 14.35
N ILE A 193 12.58 27.21 13.39
CA ILE A 193 12.44 28.28 12.40
C ILE A 193 11.11 28.98 12.61
N ILE A 194 11.15 30.21 13.12
CA ILE A 194 9.96 31.03 13.32
C ILE A 194 9.72 31.86 12.06
N CYS A 195 8.61 31.57 11.41
CA CYS A 195 8.20 32.21 10.18
C CYS A 195 7.20 33.33 10.46
N PRO A 196 7.28 34.45 9.73
CA PRO A 196 6.37 35.58 9.94
C PRO A 196 4.95 35.31 9.44
N ASN A 197 4.77 34.32 8.57
CA ASN A 197 3.46 33.88 8.09
C ASN A 197 3.53 32.45 7.54
N ILE A 198 2.35 31.87 7.35
CA ILE A 198 2.16 30.51 6.85
C ILE A 198 2.74 30.28 5.45
N ASP A 199 2.67 31.25 4.54
CA ASP A 199 3.18 31.09 3.18
C ASP A 199 4.70 30.90 3.14
N LYS A 200 5.43 31.67 3.95
CA LYS A 200 6.88 31.48 4.09
C LYS A 200 7.20 30.17 4.79
N ALA A 201 6.43 29.81 5.81
CA ALA A 201 6.62 28.56 6.53
C ALA A 201 6.44 27.34 5.61
N LEU A 202 5.39 27.32 4.79
CA LEU A 202 5.14 26.26 3.80
C LEU A 202 6.25 26.20 2.74
N ARG A 203 6.80 27.35 2.31
CA ARG A 203 7.95 27.36 1.39
C ARG A 203 9.20 26.76 2.02
N ILE A 204 9.51 27.14 3.26
CA ILE A 204 10.66 26.59 4.01
C ILE A 204 10.47 25.10 4.24
N PHE A 205 9.28 24.70 4.67
CA PHE A 205 8.89 23.30 4.85
C PHE A 205 9.10 22.47 3.58
N ASN A 206 8.63 22.95 2.42
CA ASN A 206 8.84 22.28 1.14
C ASN A 206 10.33 22.15 0.76
N VAL A 207 11.16 23.14 1.13
CA VAL A 207 12.61 23.09 0.89
C VAL A 207 13.31 22.11 1.84
N LEU A 208 12.92 22.08 3.12
CA LEU A 208 13.49 21.17 4.13
C LEU A 208 13.11 19.71 3.85
N ASN A 209 11.84 19.46 3.51
CA ASN A 209 11.36 18.12 3.18
C ASN A 209 11.78 17.61 1.81
N ALA A 210 12.36 18.44 0.94
CA ALA A 210 12.97 17.97 -0.31
C ALA A 210 14.13 16.97 -0.08
N ARG A 211 14.57 16.78 1.18
CA ARG A 211 15.60 15.82 1.60
C ARG A 211 15.15 14.82 2.68
N GLY A 212 13.91 14.89 3.18
CA GLY A 212 13.36 14.02 4.24
C GLY A 212 12.12 13.22 3.78
N LEU A 213 11.33 12.70 4.73
CA LEU A 213 10.03 12.06 4.45
C LEU A 213 9.12 13.06 3.71
N ALA A 214 9.00 12.87 2.40
CA ALA A 214 8.34 13.82 1.52
C ALA A 214 6.85 13.95 1.90
N LEU A 215 6.33 15.17 1.83
CA LEU A 215 4.89 15.38 1.76
C LEU A 215 4.36 14.65 0.55
N ASN A 216 3.23 13.97 0.71
CA ASN A 216 2.53 13.39 -0.42
C ASN A 216 2.00 14.54 -1.29
N ALA A 217 1.93 14.32 -2.61
CA ALA A 217 1.50 15.37 -3.54
C ALA A 217 0.08 15.89 -3.22
N THR A 218 -0.74 15.04 -2.60
CA THR A 218 -2.08 15.35 -2.12
C THR A 218 -2.12 16.30 -0.92
N ASP A 219 -1.12 16.26 -0.03
CA ASP A 219 -1.07 17.15 1.13
C ASP A 219 -0.77 18.59 0.72
N ILE A 220 0.19 18.75 -0.19
CA ILE A 220 0.51 20.05 -0.81
C ILE A 220 -0.73 20.59 -1.53
N PHE A 221 -1.41 19.74 -2.30
CA PHE A 221 -2.59 20.13 -3.04
C PHE A 221 -3.78 20.49 -2.14
N LYS A 222 -4.00 19.78 -1.02
CA LYS A 222 -5.01 20.13 0.00
C LYS A 222 -4.75 21.53 0.56
N GLY A 223 -3.49 21.87 0.86
CA GLY A 223 -3.10 23.21 1.29
C GLY A 223 -3.44 24.30 0.27
N GLU A 224 -3.20 24.04 -1.02
CA GLU A 224 -3.57 24.97 -2.09
C GLU A 224 -5.09 25.16 -2.22
N LEU A 225 -5.87 24.08 -2.08
CA LEU A 225 -7.34 24.16 -2.08
C LEU A 225 -7.89 24.98 -0.91
N LEU A 226 -7.27 24.89 0.27
CA LEU A 226 -7.69 25.66 1.45
C LEU A 226 -7.45 27.16 1.29
N LYS A 227 -6.36 27.55 0.61
CA LYS A 227 -6.04 28.97 0.33
C LYS A 227 -7.08 29.66 -0.56
N GLU A 228 -7.71 28.91 -1.45
CA GLU A 228 -8.74 29.43 -2.37
C GLU A 228 -10.09 29.64 -1.68
N LEU A 229 -10.27 29.15 -0.45
CA LEU A 229 -11.50 29.33 0.31
C LEU A 229 -11.38 30.54 1.24
N ALA A 230 -12.21 31.55 1.01
CA ALA A 230 -12.23 32.78 1.82
C ALA A 230 -12.96 32.62 3.17
N LYS A 231 -13.90 31.68 3.26
CA LYS A 231 -14.72 31.47 4.47
C LYS A 231 -14.18 30.33 5.31
N GLU A 232 -14.03 30.59 6.61
CA GLU A 232 -13.58 29.59 7.58
C GLU A 232 -14.52 28.37 7.62
N GLU A 233 -15.83 28.57 7.47
CA GLU A 233 -16.83 27.49 7.40
C GLU A 233 -16.59 26.54 6.21
N ASP A 234 -16.27 27.09 5.04
CA ASP A 234 -15.99 26.29 3.84
C ASP A 234 -14.66 25.54 3.97
N GLN A 235 -13.65 26.16 4.58
CA GLN A 235 -12.38 25.48 4.91
C GLN A 235 -12.63 24.29 5.85
N LYS A 236 -13.43 24.47 6.91
CA LYS A 236 -13.83 23.40 7.83
C LYS A 236 -14.54 22.27 7.09
N LYS A 237 -15.48 22.61 6.21
CA LYS A 237 -16.23 21.64 5.40
C LYS A 237 -15.33 20.83 4.47
N LEU A 238 -14.33 21.48 3.84
CA LEU A 238 -13.36 20.80 2.98
C LEU A 238 -12.51 19.80 3.78
N VAL A 239 -11.97 20.22 4.93
CA VAL A 239 -11.12 19.35 5.78
C VAL A 239 -11.89 18.14 6.28
N SER A 240 -13.11 18.34 6.78
CA SER A 240 -13.96 17.24 7.27
C SER A 240 -14.25 16.20 6.18
N ARG A 241 -14.69 16.64 5.00
CA ARG A 241 -14.97 15.74 3.86
C ARG A 241 -13.72 15.02 3.37
N TRP A 242 -12.59 15.72 3.31
CA TRP A 242 -11.31 15.14 2.92
C TRP A 242 -10.88 14.03 3.88
N ASN A 243 -10.96 14.26 5.19
CA ASN A 243 -10.58 13.28 6.19
C ASN A 243 -11.52 12.07 6.16
N ALA A 244 -12.84 12.28 6.00
CA ALA A 244 -13.80 11.19 5.82
C ALA A 244 -13.50 10.36 4.57
N LEU A 245 -13.15 11.00 3.45
CA LEU A 245 -12.73 10.30 2.23
C LEU A 245 -11.42 9.53 2.44
N SER A 246 -10.46 10.09 3.18
CA SER A 246 -9.19 9.43 3.50
C SER A 246 -9.41 8.17 4.33
N GLN A 247 -10.33 8.23 5.30
CA GLN A 247 -10.70 7.05 6.10
C GLN A 247 -11.33 5.97 5.22
N LYS A 248 -12.31 6.35 4.39
CA LYS A 248 -12.96 5.42 3.45
C LYS A 248 -11.98 4.75 2.48
N CYS A 249 -10.95 5.46 2.01
CA CYS A 249 -9.90 4.88 1.20
C CYS A 249 -9.12 3.82 2.01
N SER A 250 -8.73 4.17 3.23
CA SER A 250 -7.96 3.27 4.12
C SER A 250 -8.73 2.00 4.45
N ASP A 251 -10.05 2.10 4.69
CA ASP A 251 -10.93 0.96 4.94
C ASP A 251 -11.01 -0.02 3.75
N ASN A 252 -10.60 0.40 2.55
CA ASN A 252 -10.57 -0.40 1.32
C ASN A 252 -9.14 -0.65 0.81
N ASP A 253 -8.13 -0.61 1.70
CA ASP A 253 -6.71 -0.81 1.36
C ASP A 253 -6.18 0.14 0.25
N LEU A 254 -6.78 1.34 0.12
CA LEU A 254 -6.40 2.37 -0.86
C LEU A 254 -5.83 3.60 -0.14
N THR A 255 -4.73 4.16 -0.66
CA THR A 255 -4.27 5.46 -0.17
C THR A 255 -5.03 6.60 -0.84
N ILE A 256 -5.29 7.69 -0.12
CA ILE A 256 -5.90 8.89 -0.71
C ILE A 256 -5.03 9.46 -1.86
N GLU A 257 -3.70 9.30 -1.80
CA GLU A 257 -2.80 9.70 -2.87
C GLU A 257 -3.05 8.90 -4.15
N THR A 258 -3.21 7.58 -4.04
CA THR A 258 -3.57 6.72 -5.17
C THR A 258 -4.90 7.14 -5.79
N LEU A 259 -5.92 7.43 -4.97
CA LEU A 259 -7.23 7.91 -5.46
C LEU A 259 -7.11 9.21 -6.27
N PHE A 260 -6.39 10.21 -5.75
CA PHE A 260 -6.19 11.48 -6.46
C PHE A 260 -5.36 11.30 -7.73
N SER A 261 -4.39 10.38 -7.74
CA SER A 261 -3.61 10.02 -8.93
C SER A 261 -4.50 9.42 -10.03
N TRP A 262 -5.43 8.54 -9.64
CA TRP A 262 -6.40 7.93 -10.55
C TRP A 262 -7.41 8.94 -11.09
N TYR A 263 -7.97 9.76 -10.20
CA TYR A 263 -8.88 10.83 -10.61
C TYR A 263 -8.20 11.84 -11.54
N LEU A 264 -6.93 12.20 -11.27
CA LEU A 264 -6.14 13.04 -12.17
C LEU A 264 -5.91 12.37 -13.53
N THR A 265 -5.67 11.05 -13.56
CA THR A 265 -5.53 10.28 -14.80
C THR A 265 -6.85 10.25 -15.58
N TYR A 266 -7.98 10.17 -14.90
CA TYR A 266 -9.31 10.30 -15.50
C TYR A 266 -9.56 11.71 -16.07
N LEU A 267 -9.24 12.77 -15.33
CA LEU A 267 -9.38 14.15 -15.77
C LEU A 267 -8.48 14.44 -16.98
N ASN A 268 -7.21 14.05 -16.87
CA ASN A 268 -6.16 14.28 -17.85
C ASN A 268 -5.39 13.00 -18.21
N PRO A 269 -5.94 12.18 -19.12
CA PRO A 269 -5.33 10.92 -19.53
C PRO A 269 -4.13 11.18 -20.45
N VAL A 270 -2.96 11.45 -19.85
CA VAL A 270 -1.69 11.68 -20.55
C VAL A 270 -0.55 10.93 -19.89
N THR A 271 0.42 10.49 -20.71
CA THR A 271 1.69 9.97 -20.22
C THR A 271 2.64 11.14 -19.91
N SER A 272 2.45 11.80 -18.77
CA SER A 272 3.29 12.93 -18.36
C SER A 272 4.44 12.49 -17.46
N LYS A 273 5.61 13.11 -17.64
CA LYS A 273 6.75 13.04 -16.70
C LYS A 273 6.67 14.12 -15.61
N GLU A 274 5.68 15.01 -15.69
CA GLU A 274 5.50 16.09 -14.73
C GLU A 274 5.05 15.53 -13.37
N LYS A 275 5.57 16.14 -12.29
CA LYS A 275 5.22 15.79 -10.92
C LYS A 275 3.72 15.93 -10.68
N MET A 276 3.16 14.98 -9.93
CA MET A 276 1.73 14.91 -9.64
C MET A 276 1.19 16.17 -8.97
N GLU A 277 1.92 16.74 -8.00
CA GLU A 277 1.56 17.98 -7.29
C GLU A 277 1.23 19.15 -8.25
N LYS A 278 2.08 19.35 -9.28
CA LYS A 278 1.93 20.41 -10.28
C LYS A 278 0.74 20.14 -11.19
N ARG A 279 0.56 18.87 -11.59
CA ARG A 279 -0.56 18.46 -12.43
C ARG A 279 -1.90 18.62 -11.70
N LEU A 280 -1.98 18.31 -10.41
CA LEU A 280 -3.18 18.50 -9.59
C LEU A 280 -3.58 19.98 -9.56
N VAL A 281 -2.65 20.87 -9.20
CA VAL A 281 -2.89 22.32 -9.16
C VAL A 281 -3.29 22.86 -10.54
N THR A 282 -2.60 22.43 -11.59
CA THR A 282 -2.89 22.87 -12.97
C THR A 282 -4.30 22.46 -13.41
N TRP A 283 -4.69 21.21 -13.15
CA TRP A 283 -6.01 20.72 -13.55
C TRP A 283 -7.14 21.24 -12.69
N PHE A 284 -6.91 21.49 -11.42
CA PHE A 284 -7.85 22.23 -10.58
C PHE A 284 -8.16 23.60 -11.19
N LYS A 285 -7.12 24.38 -11.56
CA LYS A 285 -7.29 25.69 -12.22
C LYS A 285 -8.02 25.58 -13.57
N ASN A 286 -7.67 24.59 -14.39
CA ASN A 286 -8.31 24.39 -15.69
C ASN A 286 -9.79 24.00 -15.59
N LEU A 287 -10.18 23.27 -14.54
CA LEU A 287 -11.58 22.90 -14.31
C LEU A 287 -12.47 24.08 -13.93
N ASN A 288 -11.87 25.17 -13.41
CA ASN A 288 -12.59 26.37 -12.96
C ASN A 288 -13.74 26.04 -11.99
N LYS A 289 -13.48 25.13 -11.04
CA LYS A 289 -14.42 24.70 -9.99
C LYS A 289 -13.99 25.23 -8.63
N THR A 290 -14.94 25.41 -7.72
CA THR A 290 -14.60 25.66 -6.31
C THR A 290 -13.91 24.43 -5.68
N PRO A 291 -13.10 24.60 -4.62
CA PRO A 291 -12.49 23.47 -3.92
C PRO A 291 -13.47 22.38 -3.46
N LEU A 292 -14.66 22.77 -2.99
CA LEU A 292 -15.70 21.83 -2.54
C LEU A 292 -16.34 21.05 -3.70
N GLU A 293 -16.48 21.65 -4.88
CA GLU A 293 -16.96 20.99 -6.10
C GLU A 293 -15.90 20.08 -6.72
N TYR A 294 -14.63 20.48 -6.66
CA TYR A 294 -13.52 19.61 -7.07
C TYR A 294 -13.50 18.35 -6.22
N LEU A 295 -13.54 18.50 -4.88
CA LEU A 295 -13.57 17.36 -3.96
C LEU A 295 -14.81 16.48 -4.18
N LYS A 296 -15.97 17.08 -4.49
CA LYS A 296 -17.16 16.30 -4.87
C LYS A 296 -16.91 15.39 -6.07
N GLY A 297 -16.20 15.87 -7.10
CA GLY A 297 -15.82 15.04 -8.24
C GLY A 297 -14.87 13.89 -7.87
N VAL A 298 -13.99 14.08 -6.90
CA VAL A 298 -13.13 13.01 -6.36
C VAL A 298 -13.96 11.97 -5.61
N GLU A 299 -14.92 12.41 -4.78
CA GLU A 299 -15.84 11.51 -4.07
C GLU A 299 -16.72 10.71 -5.04
N ASP A 300 -17.21 11.33 -6.12
CA ASP A 300 -17.98 10.64 -7.15
C ASP A 300 -17.14 9.57 -7.87
N PHE A 301 -15.86 9.87 -8.14
CA PHE A 301 -14.91 8.90 -8.67
C PHE A 301 -14.63 7.76 -7.68
N TYR A 302 -14.50 8.06 -6.39
CA TYR A 302 -14.35 7.04 -5.34
C TYR A 302 -15.57 6.11 -5.26
N ASN A 303 -16.79 6.65 -5.36
CA ASN A 303 -18.00 5.83 -5.38
C ASN A 303 -18.03 4.88 -6.59
N ALA A 304 -17.64 5.37 -7.78
CA ALA A 304 -17.48 4.51 -8.96
C ALA A 304 -16.41 3.43 -8.76
N TYR A 305 -15.35 3.72 -8.01
CA TYR A 305 -14.35 2.73 -7.63
C TYR A 305 -14.91 1.67 -6.67
N CYS A 306 -15.76 2.03 -5.70
CA CYS A 306 -16.46 1.05 -4.85
C CYS A 306 -17.31 0.09 -5.69
N GLU A 307 -18.05 0.59 -6.67
CA GLU A 307 -18.81 -0.26 -7.61
C GLU A 307 -17.90 -1.23 -8.39
N VAL A 308 -16.68 -0.82 -8.73
CA VAL A 308 -15.69 -1.71 -9.37
C VAL A 308 -15.20 -2.80 -8.41
N LEU A 309 -15.00 -2.50 -7.13
CA LEU A 309 -14.60 -3.48 -6.12
C LEU A 309 -15.67 -4.54 -5.85
N GLU A 310 -16.94 -4.17 -5.98
CA GLU A 310 -18.07 -5.08 -5.78
C GLU A 310 -18.27 -6.08 -6.94
N MET A 311 -17.56 -5.92 -8.07
CA MET A 311 -17.69 -6.83 -9.22
C MET A 311 -17.11 -8.23 -8.91
N GLN A 312 -17.97 -9.24 -8.88
CA GLN A 312 -17.62 -10.65 -8.56
C GLN A 312 -17.56 -11.57 -9.79
N ASP A 313 -17.46 -11.03 -11.00
CA ASP A 313 -17.33 -11.86 -12.21
C ASP A 313 -15.87 -12.24 -12.49
N TRP A 314 -15.70 -13.33 -13.25
CA TRP A 314 -14.38 -13.86 -13.58
C TRP A 314 -13.43 -12.84 -14.24
N HIS A 315 -13.90 -11.84 -14.99
CA HIS A 315 -13.05 -10.87 -15.67
C HIS A 315 -12.55 -9.83 -14.66
N ALA A 316 -13.41 -9.40 -13.73
CA ALA A 316 -13.00 -8.54 -12.62
C ALA A 316 -11.91 -9.21 -11.77
N HIS A 317 -12.11 -10.49 -11.42
CA HIS A 317 -11.09 -11.28 -10.74
C HIS A 317 -9.79 -11.37 -11.54
N LEU A 318 -9.87 -11.64 -12.85
CA LEU A 318 -8.67 -11.73 -13.71
C LEU A 318 -7.92 -10.41 -13.83
N LEU A 319 -8.61 -9.27 -13.88
CA LEU A 319 -8.00 -7.94 -13.89
C LEU A 319 -7.30 -7.63 -12.57
N SER A 320 -7.87 -8.07 -11.44
CA SER A 320 -7.29 -7.83 -10.10
C SER A 320 -5.91 -8.47 -9.88
N TYR A 321 -5.59 -9.55 -10.61
CA TYR A 321 -4.27 -10.18 -10.53
C TYR A 321 -3.16 -9.37 -11.21
N LYS A 322 -3.51 -8.34 -11.99
CA LYS A 322 -2.54 -7.52 -12.72
C LYS A 322 -2.19 -6.28 -11.91
N ASP A 323 -0.90 -6.15 -11.54
CA ASP A 323 -0.33 -4.93 -10.96
C ASP A 323 -0.34 -3.75 -11.96
N ASN A 324 -1.51 -3.14 -12.19
CA ASN A 324 -1.64 -1.96 -13.01
C ASN A 324 -2.94 -1.20 -12.77
N ASP A 325 -2.83 0.05 -12.33
CA ASP A 325 -4.00 0.82 -11.91
C ASP A 325 -4.91 1.31 -13.03
N TYR A 326 -4.46 1.30 -14.30
CA TYR A 326 -5.24 1.89 -15.39
C TYR A 326 -6.61 1.23 -15.60
N TRP A 327 -6.75 -0.07 -15.29
CA TRP A 327 -8.03 -0.75 -15.47
C TRP A 327 -9.09 -0.23 -14.48
N HIS A 328 -8.70 0.13 -13.24
CA HIS A 328 -9.59 0.81 -12.30
C HIS A 328 -10.09 2.12 -12.90
N VAL A 329 -9.19 2.96 -13.42
CA VAL A 329 -9.55 4.25 -14.02
C VAL A 329 -10.46 4.08 -15.23
N ILE A 330 -10.21 3.09 -16.08
CA ILE A 330 -11.03 2.78 -17.26
C ILE A 330 -12.44 2.34 -16.85
N LEU A 331 -12.57 1.44 -15.87
CA LEU A 331 -13.88 0.98 -15.41
C LEU A 331 -14.65 2.11 -14.68
N CYS A 332 -13.97 2.88 -13.82
CA CYS A 332 -14.58 4.05 -13.18
C CYS A 332 -15.06 5.07 -14.22
N ALA A 333 -14.28 5.31 -15.28
CA ALA A 333 -14.70 6.18 -16.38
C ALA A 333 -15.95 5.64 -17.10
N SER A 334 -16.06 4.32 -17.30
CA SER A 334 -17.26 3.74 -17.90
C SER A 334 -18.52 3.91 -17.04
N ILE A 335 -18.39 3.79 -15.72
CA ILE A 335 -19.49 4.00 -14.76
C ILE A 335 -19.89 5.48 -14.73
N LEU A 336 -18.93 6.38 -14.56
CA LEU A 336 -19.16 7.84 -14.52
C LEU A 336 -19.77 8.40 -15.82
N HIS A 337 -19.54 7.73 -16.95
CA HIS A 337 -20.12 8.10 -18.24
C HIS A 337 -21.37 7.29 -18.62
N HIS A 338 -21.93 6.53 -17.67
CA HIS A 338 -23.19 5.81 -17.77
C HIS A 338 -23.25 4.79 -18.92
N TYR A 339 -22.18 4.01 -19.09
CA TYR A 339 -22.23 2.84 -19.97
C TYR A 339 -23.16 1.76 -19.39
N SER A 340 -23.82 1.00 -20.27
CA SER A 340 -24.71 -0.08 -19.86
C SER A 340 -23.94 -1.24 -19.22
N ASP A 341 -24.60 -2.07 -18.41
CA ASP A 341 -23.99 -3.28 -17.83
C ASP A 341 -23.43 -4.21 -18.93
N GLN A 342 -24.08 -4.27 -20.08
CA GLN A 342 -23.63 -5.05 -21.23
C GLN A 342 -22.34 -4.48 -21.83
N ASP A 343 -22.25 -3.16 -21.95
CA ASP A 343 -21.02 -2.50 -22.41
C ASP A 343 -19.88 -2.66 -21.41
N ILE A 344 -20.15 -2.52 -20.10
CA ILE A 344 -19.16 -2.71 -19.05
C ILE A 344 -18.65 -4.16 -19.04
N LYS A 345 -19.54 -5.14 -19.25
CA LYS A 345 -19.15 -6.55 -19.42
C LYS A 345 -18.25 -6.75 -20.64
N ALA A 346 -18.64 -6.21 -21.80
CA ALA A 346 -17.84 -6.29 -23.03
C ALA A 346 -16.48 -5.58 -22.88
N LEU A 347 -16.44 -4.46 -22.14
CA LEU A 347 -15.23 -3.73 -21.83
C LEU A 347 -14.29 -4.55 -20.94
N LYS A 348 -14.81 -5.20 -19.88
CA LYS A 348 -14.00 -6.09 -19.03
C LYS A 348 -13.39 -7.24 -19.83
N GLU A 349 -14.16 -7.88 -20.69
CA GLU A 349 -13.66 -8.93 -21.60
C GLU A 349 -12.53 -8.41 -22.49
N LEU A 350 -12.72 -7.25 -23.12
CA LEU A 350 -11.70 -6.59 -23.94
C LEU A 350 -10.42 -6.28 -23.14
N LEU A 351 -10.56 -5.78 -21.91
CA LEU A 351 -9.42 -5.45 -21.05
C LEU A 351 -8.66 -6.69 -20.61
N VAL A 352 -9.33 -7.80 -20.29
CA VAL A 352 -8.66 -9.08 -19.98
C VAL A 352 -7.84 -9.54 -21.17
N LYS A 353 -8.43 -9.56 -22.38
CA LYS A 353 -7.73 -9.90 -23.62
C LYS A 353 -6.50 -9.02 -23.83
N PHE A 354 -6.66 -7.71 -23.71
CA PHE A 354 -5.59 -6.72 -23.87
C PHE A 354 -4.45 -6.91 -22.85
N TYR A 355 -4.76 -6.91 -21.56
CA TYR A 355 -3.75 -6.93 -20.51
C TYR A 355 -3.03 -8.27 -20.40
N TYR A 356 -3.71 -9.39 -20.64
CA TYR A 356 -3.06 -10.71 -20.57
C TYR A 356 -2.15 -10.95 -21.77
N GLN A 357 -2.57 -10.58 -22.99
CA GLN A 357 -1.68 -10.65 -24.15
C GLN A 357 -0.44 -9.77 -23.96
N ASP A 358 -0.60 -8.53 -23.49
CA ASP A 358 0.51 -7.62 -23.16
C ASP A 358 1.46 -8.21 -22.09
N TRP A 359 0.88 -8.80 -21.03
CA TRP A 359 1.64 -9.34 -19.91
C TRP A 359 2.45 -10.56 -20.31
N VAL A 360 1.84 -11.51 -21.02
CA VAL A 360 2.50 -12.72 -21.51
C VAL A 360 3.55 -12.37 -22.57
N ALA A 361 3.29 -11.37 -23.43
CA ALA A 361 4.27 -10.85 -24.39
C ALA A 361 5.48 -10.15 -23.73
N GLY A 362 5.49 -9.99 -22.41
CA GLY A 362 6.62 -9.46 -21.65
C GLY A 362 6.80 -7.95 -21.74
N GLN A 363 5.74 -7.21 -22.06
CA GLN A 363 5.79 -5.76 -22.19
C GLN A 363 5.79 -5.04 -20.83
N THR A 364 6.36 -3.84 -20.81
CA THR A 364 6.38 -2.98 -19.63
C THR A 364 5.11 -2.12 -19.54
N ARG A 365 4.85 -1.57 -18.34
CA ARG A 365 3.73 -0.64 -18.11
C ARG A 365 3.78 0.56 -19.07
N SER A 366 4.97 1.12 -19.31
CA SER A 366 5.15 2.29 -20.17
C SER A 366 4.69 2.03 -21.61
N THR A 367 4.88 0.80 -22.12
CA THR A 367 4.48 0.45 -23.49
C THR A 367 2.98 0.61 -23.70
N ARG A 368 2.14 0.28 -22.69
CA ARG A 368 0.66 0.29 -22.76
C ARG A 368 -0.02 1.56 -22.24
N SER A 369 0.69 2.44 -21.52
CA SER A 369 0.09 3.62 -20.88
C SER A 369 -0.67 4.52 -21.86
N GLN A 370 -0.12 4.75 -23.06
CA GLN A 370 -0.78 5.58 -24.07
C GLN A 370 -2.10 4.97 -24.56
N THR A 371 -2.14 3.65 -24.76
CA THR A 371 -3.38 2.95 -25.12
C THR A 371 -4.42 3.08 -24.04
N CYS A 372 -4.03 2.93 -22.77
CA CYS A 372 -4.94 3.12 -21.64
C CYS A 372 -5.51 4.55 -21.60
N CYS A 373 -4.66 5.56 -21.84
CA CYS A 373 -5.10 6.95 -21.95
C CYS A 373 -6.11 7.15 -23.08
N ASN A 374 -5.86 6.58 -24.26
CA ASN A 374 -6.76 6.67 -25.41
C ASN A 374 -8.11 5.99 -25.14
N ILE A 375 -8.13 4.88 -24.40
CA ILE A 375 -9.38 4.22 -23.97
C ILE A 375 -10.18 5.14 -23.05
N ILE A 376 -9.54 5.77 -22.06
CA ILE A 376 -10.18 6.72 -21.15
C ILE A 376 -10.77 7.90 -21.93
N ILE A 377 -10.04 8.46 -22.89
CA ILE A 377 -10.54 9.54 -23.77
C ILE A 377 -11.78 9.08 -24.54
N ALA A 378 -11.73 7.90 -25.16
CA ALA A 378 -12.85 7.35 -25.92
C ALA A 378 -14.10 7.12 -25.06
N LEU A 379 -13.93 6.67 -23.81
CA LEU A 379 -15.02 6.52 -22.85
C LEU A 379 -15.65 7.87 -22.49
N LYS A 380 -14.82 8.89 -22.24
CA LYS A 380 -15.31 10.25 -21.92
C LYS A 380 -16.07 10.89 -23.09
N GLU A 381 -15.66 10.56 -24.32
CA GLU A 381 -16.36 10.93 -25.56
C GLU A 381 -17.57 10.04 -25.89
N LYS A 382 -17.95 9.12 -24.99
CA LYS A 382 -19.07 8.18 -25.14
C LYS A 382 -18.99 7.31 -26.40
N LYS A 383 -17.78 6.93 -26.82
CA LYS A 383 -17.57 6.02 -27.95
C LYS A 383 -17.98 4.59 -27.58
N SER A 384 -18.47 3.81 -28.54
CA SER A 384 -18.87 2.42 -28.29
C SER A 384 -17.68 1.53 -27.92
N VAL A 385 -17.94 0.43 -27.20
CA VAL A 385 -16.90 -0.57 -26.87
C VAL A 385 -16.26 -1.15 -28.14
N ARG A 386 -17.01 -1.24 -29.24
CA ARG A 386 -16.47 -1.64 -30.55
C ARG A 386 -15.41 -0.66 -31.08
N TYR A 387 -15.62 0.64 -30.90
CA TYR A 387 -14.61 1.64 -31.25
C TYR A 387 -13.36 1.50 -30.35
N ILE A 388 -13.56 1.29 -29.05
CA ILE A 388 -12.48 1.05 -28.10
C ILE A 388 -11.67 -0.20 -28.48
N ALA A 389 -12.33 -1.29 -28.86
CA ALA A 389 -11.68 -2.50 -29.36
C ALA A 389 -10.81 -2.21 -30.58
N SER A 390 -11.25 -1.34 -31.48
CA SER A 390 -10.44 -0.94 -32.65
C SER A 390 -9.15 -0.20 -32.27
N ILE A 391 -9.14 0.57 -31.17
CA ILE A 391 -7.93 1.20 -30.62
C ILE A 391 -6.97 0.12 -30.12
N VAL A 392 -7.48 -0.86 -29.38
CA VAL A 392 -6.68 -1.96 -28.80
C VAL A 392 -6.08 -2.83 -29.91
N VAL A 393 -6.89 -3.29 -30.87
CA VAL A 393 -6.43 -4.20 -31.93
C VAL A 393 -5.47 -3.48 -32.87
N LYS A 394 -5.93 -2.43 -33.56
CA LYS A 394 -5.16 -1.83 -34.65
C LYS A 394 -3.92 -1.09 -34.17
N LYS A 395 -4.05 -0.28 -33.11
CA LYS A 395 -2.96 0.62 -32.69
C LYS A 395 -1.99 -0.02 -31.71
N TYR A 396 -2.30 -1.21 -31.19
CA TYR A 396 -1.48 -1.81 -30.15
C TYR A 396 -1.09 -3.24 -30.45
N LEU A 397 -2.07 -4.14 -30.63
CA LEU A 397 -1.76 -5.54 -30.83
C LEU A 397 -1.08 -5.79 -32.17
N ASP A 398 -1.61 -5.20 -33.25
CA ASP A 398 -1.07 -5.35 -34.60
C ASP A 398 0.24 -4.59 -34.77
N ASP A 399 0.23 -3.28 -34.50
CA ASP A 399 1.40 -2.39 -34.71
C ASP A 399 2.64 -2.81 -33.91
N LYS A 400 2.47 -3.45 -32.74
CA LYS A 400 3.57 -3.88 -31.87
C LYS A 400 3.84 -5.39 -31.91
N ASN A 401 3.15 -6.13 -32.78
CA ASN A 401 3.26 -7.58 -32.91
C ASN A 401 3.09 -8.32 -31.56
N ILE A 402 2.18 -7.82 -30.71
CA ILE A 402 1.98 -8.34 -29.35
C ILE A 402 1.37 -9.73 -29.39
N THR A 403 0.39 -9.93 -30.27
CA THR A 403 -0.30 -11.23 -30.43
C THR A 403 0.68 -12.33 -30.78
N GLN A 404 1.64 -12.08 -31.68
CA GLN A 404 2.64 -13.07 -32.04
C GLN A 404 3.58 -13.35 -30.87
N ARG A 405 4.11 -12.32 -30.20
CA ARG A 405 4.97 -12.50 -29.01
C ARG A 405 4.25 -13.23 -27.87
N PHE A 406 2.95 -12.98 -27.70
CA PHE A 406 2.09 -13.72 -26.78
C PHE A 406 2.07 -15.21 -27.11
N ARG A 407 1.83 -15.56 -28.39
CA ARG A 407 1.85 -16.96 -28.87
C ARG A 407 3.21 -17.61 -28.69
N ASP A 408 4.28 -16.93 -29.09
CA ASP A 408 5.65 -17.44 -29.00
C ASP A 408 6.01 -17.72 -27.53
N ASN A 409 5.67 -16.79 -26.63
CA ASN A 409 5.95 -16.95 -25.22
C ASN A 409 5.12 -18.07 -24.58
N LEU A 410 3.87 -18.33 -25.00
CA LEU A 410 3.10 -19.48 -24.50
C LEU A 410 3.70 -20.84 -24.92
N GLN A 411 4.44 -20.88 -26.03
CA GLN A 411 5.05 -22.09 -26.54
C GLN A 411 6.42 -22.40 -25.93
N ASP A 412 7.00 -21.46 -25.18
CA ASP A 412 8.30 -21.57 -24.51
C ASP A 412 8.35 -22.82 -23.59
N SER A 413 9.44 -23.57 -23.66
CA SER A 413 9.69 -24.74 -22.82
C SER A 413 10.08 -24.39 -21.39
N ASN A 414 10.44 -23.13 -21.12
CA ASN A 414 10.96 -22.65 -19.84
C ASN A 414 10.08 -21.57 -19.18
N LEU A 415 8.76 -21.80 -19.15
CA LEU A 415 7.80 -20.87 -18.55
C LEU A 415 7.91 -20.72 -17.04
N TYR A 416 8.29 -21.78 -16.33
CA TYR A 416 8.32 -21.72 -14.86
C TYR A 416 9.53 -20.92 -14.32
N THR A 417 10.66 -20.95 -15.02
CA THR A 417 11.92 -20.32 -14.62
C THR A 417 12.62 -19.71 -15.83
N LYS A 418 12.61 -18.38 -15.97
CA LYS A 418 13.50 -17.72 -16.93
C LYS A 418 14.90 -17.65 -16.34
N PHE A 419 15.82 -18.45 -16.86
CA PHE A 419 17.24 -18.24 -16.65
C PHE A 419 17.67 -17.05 -17.53
N TYR A 420 17.99 -15.92 -16.90
CA TYR A 420 18.84 -14.95 -17.59
C TYR A 420 20.24 -15.57 -17.63
N PHE A 421 20.87 -15.63 -18.80
CA PHE A 421 22.21 -16.18 -19.05
C PHE A 421 23.36 -15.40 -18.33
N THR A 422 23.11 -14.78 -17.16
CA THR A 422 24.04 -13.87 -16.48
C THR A 422 24.19 -14.12 -14.97
N GLY A 423 23.92 -15.33 -14.47
CA GLY A 423 24.26 -15.71 -13.09
C GLY A 423 23.42 -15.06 -11.99
N LYS A 424 22.26 -14.45 -12.33
CA LYS A 424 21.27 -14.00 -11.35
C LYS A 424 20.20 -15.08 -11.10
N THR A 425 19.65 -15.09 -9.89
CA THR A 425 18.57 -15.98 -9.44
C THR A 425 17.44 -16.08 -10.46
N ALA A 426 16.99 -17.32 -10.75
CA ALA A 426 15.91 -17.57 -11.70
C ALA A 426 14.63 -16.83 -11.28
N LYS A 427 14.11 -15.95 -12.15
CA LYS A 427 12.87 -15.21 -11.89
C LYS A 427 11.70 -15.98 -12.50
N LYS A 428 10.69 -16.28 -11.69
CA LYS A 428 9.44 -16.90 -12.16
C LYS A 428 8.68 -15.92 -13.06
N ASN A 429 8.00 -16.41 -14.09
CA ASN A 429 7.14 -15.58 -14.91
C ASN A 429 5.92 -15.13 -14.09
N SER A 430 5.75 -13.82 -13.91
CA SER A 430 4.69 -13.26 -13.06
C SER A 430 3.29 -13.51 -13.61
N TRP A 431 3.15 -13.72 -14.93
CA TRP A 431 1.87 -14.00 -15.58
C TRP A 431 1.45 -15.47 -15.53
N LEU A 432 2.35 -16.41 -15.22
CA LEU A 432 2.10 -17.84 -15.35
C LEU A 432 0.96 -18.31 -14.43
N LYS A 433 1.03 -17.93 -13.14
CA LYS A 433 0.02 -18.30 -12.14
C LYS A 433 -1.37 -17.71 -12.51
N PRO A 434 -1.50 -16.42 -12.87
CA PRO A 434 -2.74 -15.86 -13.42
C PRO A 434 -3.27 -16.55 -14.69
N VAL A 435 -2.40 -16.95 -15.63
CA VAL A 435 -2.84 -17.69 -16.83
C VAL A 435 -3.39 -19.07 -16.49
N LEU A 436 -2.80 -19.78 -15.52
CA LEU A 436 -3.35 -21.05 -15.04
C LEU A 436 -4.69 -20.85 -14.30
N ILE A 437 -4.84 -19.75 -13.56
CA ILE A 437 -6.13 -19.36 -12.94
C ILE A 437 -7.17 -19.06 -14.01
N LEU A 438 -6.81 -18.34 -15.07
CA LEU A 438 -7.68 -18.10 -16.23
C LEU A 438 -8.16 -19.43 -16.82
N VAL A 439 -7.24 -20.34 -17.11
CA VAL A 439 -7.61 -21.67 -17.61
C VAL A 439 -8.57 -22.37 -16.66
N ASN A 440 -8.32 -22.33 -15.35
CA ASN A 440 -9.20 -22.91 -14.34
C ASN A 440 -10.61 -22.31 -14.36
N TYR A 441 -10.74 -20.97 -14.39
CA TYR A 441 -12.05 -20.33 -14.46
C TYR A 441 -12.83 -20.73 -15.72
N PHE A 442 -12.16 -20.76 -16.87
CA PHE A 442 -12.77 -21.12 -18.15
C PHE A 442 -12.87 -22.64 -18.39
N MET A 443 -12.69 -23.46 -17.36
CA MET A 443 -13.10 -24.88 -17.35
C MET A 443 -14.50 -25.07 -16.76
N SER A 444 -15.09 -24.03 -16.18
CA SER A 444 -16.44 -24.01 -15.61
C SER A 444 -17.32 -23.01 -16.36
N ASP A 445 -18.62 -23.29 -16.46
CA ASP A 445 -19.62 -22.37 -17.01
C ASP A 445 -20.09 -21.32 -15.98
N ASN A 446 -19.52 -21.33 -14.77
CA ASN A 446 -19.83 -20.34 -13.74
C ASN A 446 -19.19 -18.98 -14.05
N ALA A 447 -20.00 -18.01 -14.48
CA ALA A 447 -19.57 -16.64 -14.75
C ALA A 447 -19.11 -15.86 -13.49
N ASN A 448 -19.48 -16.33 -12.29
CA ASN A 448 -19.09 -15.73 -11.00
C ASN A 448 -18.39 -16.80 -10.13
N PRO A 449 -17.18 -17.26 -10.54
CA PRO A 449 -16.43 -18.23 -9.75
C PRO A 449 -15.93 -17.58 -8.46
N ALA A 450 -15.67 -18.40 -7.44
CA ALA A 450 -15.02 -17.91 -6.24
C ALA A 450 -13.62 -17.34 -6.58
N TYR A 451 -13.29 -16.19 -6.01
CA TYR A 451 -11.98 -15.57 -6.15
C TYR A 451 -10.86 -16.50 -5.66
N ILE A 452 -9.84 -16.71 -6.49
CA ILE A 452 -8.66 -17.52 -6.16
C ILE A 452 -7.56 -16.60 -5.61
N LYS A 453 -7.42 -16.58 -4.29
CA LYS A 453 -6.38 -15.78 -3.62
C LYS A 453 -4.98 -16.25 -4.02
N MET A 454 -4.12 -15.31 -4.44
CA MET A 454 -2.73 -15.60 -4.82
C MET A 454 -1.77 -15.58 -3.61
N ASP A 455 -2.14 -16.23 -2.51
CA ASP A 455 -1.31 -16.33 -1.32
C ASP A 455 -0.30 -17.51 -1.38
N ASP A 456 0.34 -17.76 -0.25
CA ASP A 456 1.32 -18.84 -0.03
C ASP A 456 0.71 -20.24 -0.02
N ASP A 457 -0.62 -20.38 -0.02
CA ASP A 457 -1.30 -21.68 -0.09
C ASP A 457 -1.61 -22.09 -1.53
N LEU A 458 -1.51 -21.18 -2.50
CA LEU A 458 -1.65 -21.48 -3.92
C LEU A 458 -0.29 -21.67 -4.60
N HIS A 459 -0.06 -22.86 -5.16
CA HIS A 459 1.18 -23.23 -5.84
C HIS A 459 0.97 -23.55 -7.30
N VAL A 460 2.05 -23.39 -8.08
CA VAL A 460 2.15 -23.96 -9.42
C VAL A 460 2.94 -25.26 -9.28
N GLU A 461 2.27 -26.39 -9.53
CA GLU A 461 2.84 -27.74 -9.46
C GLU A 461 3.44 -28.17 -10.79
N ARG A 462 4.56 -28.90 -10.71
CA ARG A 462 5.23 -29.56 -11.85
C ARG A 462 4.95 -31.05 -11.79
N ILE A 463 4.10 -31.54 -12.69
CA ILE A 463 3.64 -32.93 -12.65
C ILE A 463 4.81 -33.90 -12.92
N LEU A 464 5.57 -33.67 -13.98
CA LEU A 464 6.93 -34.18 -14.18
C LEU A 464 7.89 -33.38 -13.26
N PRO A 465 8.53 -34.02 -12.27
CA PRO A 465 9.44 -33.35 -11.34
C PRO A 465 10.71 -32.82 -12.03
N GLN A 466 11.31 -31.78 -11.46
CA GLN A 466 12.56 -31.22 -11.97
C GLN A 466 13.75 -32.16 -11.76
N ASN A 467 13.82 -32.79 -10.59
CA ASN A 467 14.88 -33.73 -10.22
C ASN A 467 14.21 -35.07 -9.85
N PRO A 468 13.72 -35.84 -10.83
CA PRO A 468 13.10 -37.13 -10.55
C PRO A 468 14.13 -38.13 -10.03
N ASP A 469 13.69 -39.09 -9.23
CA ASP A 469 14.55 -40.19 -8.77
C ASP A 469 15.04 -41.03 -9.97
N PRO A 470 16.31 -41.44 -10.04
CA PRO A 470 16.84 -42.27 -11.13
C PRO A 470 16.07 -43.57 -11.39
N SER A 471 15.37 -44.10 -10.38
CA SER A 471 14.57 -45.32 -10.47
C SER A 471 13.10 -45.11 -10.86
N SER A 472 12.63 -43.86 -10.84
CA SER A 472 11.23 -43.47 -11.07
C SER A 472 10.75 -43.69 -12.50
N GLN A 473 9.43 -43.69 -12.68
CA GLN A 473 8.80 -43.72 -14.01
C GLN A 473 9.33 -42.58 -14.90
N TRP A 474 9.56 -41.41 -14.32
CA TRP A 474 9.99 -40.20 -15.04
C TRP A 474 11.31 -40.34 -15.79
N VAL A 475 12.22 -41.21 -15.33
CA VAL A 475 13.51 -41.46 -16.01
C VAL A 475 13.40 -42.52 -17.10
N LYS A 476 12.40 -43.40 -17.00
CA LYS A 476 12.12 -44.46 -17.98
C LYS A 476 11.30 -43.94 -19.16
N ASP A 477 10.31 -43.09 -18.86
CA ASP A 477 9.31 -42.64 -19.83
C ASP A 477 9.74 -41.38 -20.60
N PHE A 478 10.81 -40.70 -20.14
CA PHE A 478 11.34 -39.49 -20.76
C PHE A 478 12.85 -39.60 -20.96
N SER A 479 13.33 -39.14 -22.12
CA SER A 479 14.74 -38.84 -22.33
C SER A 479 15.17 -37.61 -21.53
N GLU A 480 16.48 -37.40 -21.38
CA GLU A 480 17.00 -36.19 -20.74
C GLU A 480 16.60 -34.91 -21.50
N GLU A 481 16.60 -34.99 -22.84
CA GLU A 481 16.19 -33.90 -23.73
C GLU A 481 14.69 -33.58 -23.56
N GLU A 482 13.84 -34.61 -23.49
CA GLU A 482 12.40 -34.45 -23.27
C GLU A 482 12.10 -33.88 -21.87
N ARG A 483 12.83 -34.31 -20.83
CA ARG A 483 12.72 -33.69 -19.50
C ARG A 483 13.10 -32.21 -19.56
N GLY A 484 14.15 -31.85 -20.29
CA GLY A 484 14.54 -30.46 -20.50
C GLY A 484 13.47 -29.64 -21.23
N LEU A 485 12.76 -30.24 -22.19
CA LEU A 485 11.70 -29.59 -22.96
C LEU A 485 10.41 -29.38 -22.15
N TYR A 486 10.00 -30.38 -21.36
CA TYR A 486 8.65 -30.39 -20.79
C TYR A 486 8.57 -29.95 -19.33
N THR A 487 9.60 -30.14 -18.51
CA THR A 487 9.55 -29.91 -17.05
C THR A 487 9.00 -28.52 -16.68
N HIS A 488 9.42 -27.50 -17.42
CA HIS A 488 9.08 -26.10 -17.16
C HIS A 488 8.04 -25.54 -18.16
N SER A 489 7.50 -26.38 -19.04
CA SER A 489 6.57 -25.99 -20.10
C SER A 489 5.12 -25.91 -19.58
N LEU A 490 4.25 -25.18 -20.28
CA LEU A 490 2.83 -25.05 -19.95
C LEU A 490 2.15 -26.43 -19.78
N ALA A 491 2.55 -27.38 -20.62
CA ALA A 491 2.00 -28.74 -20.65
C ALA A 491 2.20 -29.51 -19.35
N ASN A 492 3.19 -29.15 -18.54
CA ASN A 492 3.52 -29.87 -17.30
C ASN A 492 3.05 -29.16 -16.03
N LEU A 493 2.45 -27.98 -16.17
CA LEU A 493 2.12 -27.10 -15.06
C LEU A 493 0.62 -27.17 -14.72
N THR A 494 0.31 -27.08 -13.43
CA THR A 494 -1.07 -27.03 -12.91
C THR A 494 -1.12 -26.24 -11.60
N LEU A 495 -2.33 -25.97 -11.08
CA LEU A 495 -2.51 -25.30 -9.79
C LEU A 495 -2.65 -26.33 -8.67
N LEU A 496 -2.05 -26.08 -7.51
CA LEU A 496 -2.21 -26.95 -6.36
C LEU A 496 -2.36 -26.13 -5.09
N GLY A 497 -3.32 -26.52 -4.25
CA GLY A 497 -3.60 -25.89 -2.97
C GLY A 497 -2.87 -26.61 -1.83
N GLY A 498 -2.40 -25.87 -0.85
CA GLY A 498 -1.87 -26.40 0.41
C GLY A 498 -0.69 -25.61 0.96
N LYS A 499 -0.45 -25.74 2.28
CA LYS A 499 0.68 -25.07 2.95
C LYS A 499 2.02 -25.57 2.41
N LYS A 500 2.83 -24.63 1.91
CA LYS A 500 4.19 -24.85 1.42
C LYS A 500 5.08 -25.48 2.52
N ASN A 501 6.08 -26.26 2.11
CA ASN A 501 7.13 -26.84 2.98
C ASN A 501 6.68 -27.89 4.01
N THR A 502 5.49 -28.48 3.87
CA THR A 502 5.22 -29.72 4.61
C THR A 502 6.00 -30.87 3.99
N LYS A 503 6.68 -31.68 4.81
CA LYS A 503 7.35 -32.93 4.38
C LYS A 503 6.39 -33.81 3.55
N ALA A 504 5.09 -33.77 3.89
CA ALA A 504 3.99 -34.42 3.18
C ALA A 504 3.89 -34.01 1.72
N LEU A 505 3.84 -32.70 1.45
CA LEU A 505 3.69 -32.17 0.11
C LEU A 505 4.95 -32.47 -0.72
N ASN A 506 6.15 -32.28 -0.17
CA ASN A 506 7.37 -32.61 -0.89
C ASN A 506 7.46 -34.11 -1.24
N GLN A 507 7.02 -35.00 -0.35
CA GLN A 507 6.97 -36.43 -0.63
C GLN A 507 5.92 -36.77 -1.70
N ALA A 508 4.77 -36.08 -1.69
CA ALA A 508 3.73 -36.22 -2.70
C ALA A 508 4.20 -35.84 -4.11
N LEU A 509 4.87 -34.69 -4.23
CA LEU A 509 5.26 -34.10 -5.51
C LEU A 509 6.47 -34.80 -6.16
N ASN A 510 7.07 -35.80 -5.48
CA ASN A 510 8.14 -36.63 -6.03
C ASN A 510 7.69 -38.06 -6.40
N GLN A 511 6.41 -38.40 -6.24
CA GLN A 511 5.89 -39.70 -6.65
C GLN A 511 5.72 -39.83 -8.18
N ASP A 512 5.52 -41.05 -8.65
CA ASP A 512 5.12 -41.34 -10.03
C ASP A 512 3.69 -40.84 -10.31
N PHE A 513 3.31 -40.78 -11.59
CA PHE A 513 2.11 -40.07 -12.02
C PHE A 513 0.82 -40.63 -11.39
N LYS A 514 0.73 -41.96 -11.30
CA LYS A 514 -0.46 -42.64 -10.78
C LYS A 514 -0.72 -42.25 -9.32
N GLU A 515 0.33 -42.27 -8.50
CA GLU A 515 0.28 -41.88 -7.10
C GLU A 515 -0.04 -40.39 -6.95
N LYS A 516 0.58 -39.53 -7.77
CA LYS A 516 0.25 -38.09 -7.80
C LYS A 516 -1.24 -37.85 -8.05
N LYS A 517 -1.84 -38.54 -9.03
CA LYS A 517 -3.28 -38.44 -9.32
C LYS A 517 -4.14 -38.82 -8.12
N GLU A 518 -3.83 -39.93 -7.48
CA GLU A 518 -4.57 -40.37 -6.28
C GLU A 518 -4.44 -39.34 -5.15
N ILE A 519 -3.25 -38.76 -4.98
CA ILE A 519 -3.01 -37.70 -4.01
C ILE A 519 -3.85 -36.47 -4.35
N TYR A 520 -3.84 -35.97 -5.59
CA TYR A 520 -4.67 -34.83 -6.02
C TYR A 520 -6.16 -35.04 -5.73
N MET A 521 -6.63 -36.29 -5.83
CA MET A 521 -8.00 -36.71 -5.53
C MET A 521 -8.26 -36.92 -4.02
N GLY A 522 -7.27 -36.64 -3.16
CA GLY A 522 -7.39 -36.69 -1.71
C GLY A 522 -7.01 -38.02 -1.08
N LYS A 523 -6.19 -38.86 -1.74
CA LYS A 523 -5.56 -40.00 -1.08
C LYS A 523 -4.70 -39.50 0.07
N THR A 524 -4.82 -40.17 1.22
CA THR A 524 -4.10 -39.80 2.43
C THR A 524 -2.65 -40.24 2.34
N ILE A 525 -1.74 -39.34 2.71
CA ILE A 525 -0.30 -39.65 2.80
C ILE A 525 0.02 -39.99 4.25
N MET A 526 0.68 -41.13 4.45
CA MET A 526 1.20 -41.56 5.75
C MET A 526 2.61 -41.03 5.93
N LEU A 527 2.84 -40.24 6.97
CA LEU A 527 4.17 -39.82 7.41
C LEU A 527 4.48 -40.48 8.74
N ASP A 528 5.60 -41.20 8.82
CA ASP A 528 6.27 -41.65 10.05
C ASP A 528 5.31 -42.08 11.19
N ASN A 529 4.30 -42.90 10.86
CA ASN A 529 3.29 -43.46 11.76
C ASN A 529 2.42 -42.47 12.58
N LYS A 530 2.44 -41.15 12.36
CA LYS A 530 1.45 -40.21 12.94
C LYS A 530 1.20 -38.97 12.06
N LYS A 531 -0.09 -38.55 12.07
CA LYS A 531 -0.76 -37.45 11.32
C LYS A 531 -0.88 -37.66 9.80
N THR A 532 -2.09 -38.00 9.40
CA THR A 532 -2.60 -38.09 8.03
C THR A 532 -2.79 -36.69 7.43
N PHE A 533 -2.14 -36.41 6.31
CA PHE A 533 -2.36 -35.18 5.53
C PHE A 533 -3.13 -35.52 4.26
N LYS A 534 -4.17 -34.71 3.95
CA LYS A 534 -5.00 -34.87 2.74
C LYS A 534 -4.76 -33.68 1.82
N VAL A 535 -4.14 -33.92 0.67
CA VAL A 535 -3.93 -32.89 -0.36
C VAL A 535 -5.05 -33.02 -1.40
N MET A 536 -6.26 -32.56 -1.09
CA MET A 536 -7.34 -32.56 -2.10
C MET A 536 -7.27 -31.24 -2.88
N THR A 537 -7.01 -31.31 -4.20
CA THR A 537 -7.05 -30.11 -5.04
C THR A 537 -8.50 -29.66 -5.24
N CYS A 538 -8.73 -28.35 -5.13
CA CYS A 538 -10.00 -27.72 -5.48
C CYS A 538 -10.01 -27.12 -6.89
N TYR A 539 -8.90 -27.23 -7.63
CA TYR A 539 -8.76 -26.60 -8.94
C TYR A 539 -9.12 -27.57 -10.08
N ASP A 540 -10.03 -27.14 -10.94
CA ASP A 540 -10.52 -27.91 -12.10
C ASP A 540 -9.40 -28.18 -13.12
N ILE A 541 -8.43 -27.28 -13.28
CA ILE A 541 -7.23 -27.51 -14.11
C ILE A 541 -6.39 -28.71 -13.64
N THR A 542 -6.57 -29.18 -12.41
CA THR A 542 -5.91 -30.38 -11.91
C THR A 542 -6.88 -31.55 -11.87
N LYS A 543 -8.09 -31.32 -11.34
CA LYS A 543 -9.07 -32.36 -11.11
C LYS A 543 -9.71 -32.87 -12.40
N ASN A 544 -10.09 -31.97 -13.30
CA ASN A 544 -10.86 -32.27 -14.51
C ASN A 544 -10.01 -32.25 -15.79
N ASP A 545 -8.72 -31.87 -15.69
CA ASP A 545 -7.77 -31.94 -16.78
C ASP A 545 -6.70 -32.99 -16.49
N VAL A 546 -5.73 -32.69 -15.61
CA VAL A 546 -4.59 -33.58 -15.32
C VAL A 546 -5.02 -34.99 -14.92
N CYS A 547 -6.01 -35.11 -14.03
CA CYS A 547 -6.43 -36.43 -13.53
C CYS A 547 -7.20 -37.29 -14.57
N ASN A 548 -7.57 -36.73 -15.72
CA ASN A 548 -8.22 -37.48 -16.80
C ASN A 548 -7.22 -38.20 -17.72
N TYR A 549 -5.93 -37.88 -17.63
CA TYR A 549 -4.90 -38.61 -18.38
C TYR A 549 -4.63 -39.98 -17.75
N ALA A 550 -4.58 -41.04 -18.56
CA ALA A 550 -4.24 -42.38 -18.09
C ALA A 550 -2.74 -42.49 -17.73
N GLU A 551 -1.89 -41.89 -18.56
CA GLU A 551 -0.43 -41.89 -18.46
C GLU A 551 0.10 -40.48 -18.70
N TRP A 552 1.32 -40.21 -18.21
CA TRP A 552 2.01 -38.92 -18.39
C TRP A 552 3.29 -39.14 -19.18
N THR A 553 3.18 -39.04 -20.50
CA THR A 553 4.24 -39.30 -21.49
C THR A 553 4.48 -38.05 -22.36
N PRO A 554 5.56 -37.99 -23.16
CA PRO A 554 5.77 -36.91 -24.12
C PRO A 554 4.55 -36.68 -25.04
N LYS A 555 3.90 -37.75 -25.50
CA LYS A 555 2.70 -37.68 -26.35
C LYS A 555 1.50 -37.06 -25.65
N SER A 556 1.26 -37.39 -24.38
CA SER A 556 0.15 -36.79 -23.63
C SER A 556 0.42 -35.32 -23.31
N LEU A 557 1.68 -34.97 -23.03
CA LEU A 557 2.11 -33.59 -22.79
C LEU A 557 1.94 -32.71 -24.03
N GLU A 558 2.34 -33.20 -25.21
CA GLU A 558 2.18 -32.42 -26.45
C GLU A 558 0.69 -32.14 -26.72
N LYS A 559 -0.16 -33.16 -26.60
CA LYS A 559 -1.61 -32.98 -26.73
C LYS A 559 -2.16 -31.97 -25.71
N ARG A 560 -1.75 -32.10 -24.43
CA ARG A 560 -2.16 -31.16 -23.39
C ARG A 560 -1.70 -29.73 -23.69
N LYS A 561 -0.50 -29.57 -24.24
CA LYS A 561 0.06 -28.26 -24.65
C LYS A 561 -0.86 -27.60 -25.67
N GLU A 562 -1.22 -28.31 -26.72
CA GLU A 562 -2.11 -27.83 -27.79
C GLU A 562 -3.50 -27.46 -27.22
N ASP A 563 -4.09 -28.33 -26.40
CA ASP A 563 -5.41 -28.12 -25.80
C ASP A 563 -5.43 -26.89 -24.88
N LEU A 564 -4.38 -26.71 -24.05
CA LEU A 564 -4.25 -25.55 -23.16
C LEU A 564 -4.03 -24.26 -23.94
N ILE A 565 -3.14 -24.26 -24.95
CA ILE A 565 -2.90 -23.08 -25.80
C ILE A 565 -4.20 -22.69 -26.50
N LYS A 566 -4.90 -23.64 -27.11
CA LYS A 566 -6.17 -23.39 -27.80
C LYS A 566 -7.21 -22.79 -26.86
N ARG A 567 -7.31 -23.28 -25.61
CA ARG A 567 -8.22 -22.71 -24.61
C ARG A 567 -7.82 -21.28 -24.24
N ILE A 568 -6.55 -21.04 -23.94
CA ILE A 568 -6.04 -19.70 -23.60
C ILE A 568 -6.29 -18.72 -24.75
N GLU A 569 -5.99 -19.12 -26.00
CA GLU A 569 -6.22 -18.29 -27.17
C GLU A 569 -7.70 -18.01 -27.40
N SER A 570 -8.59 -18.99 -27.21
CA SER A 570 -10.04 -18.78 -27.38
C SER A 570 -10.61 -17.71 -26.45
N VAL A 571 -9.98 -17.51 -25.28
CA VAL A 571 -10.36 -16.49 -24.30
C VAL A 571 -9.66 -15.17 -24.54
N LEU A 572 -8.37 -15.21 -24.91
CA LEU A 572 -7.50 -14.03 -24.89
C LEU A 572 -7.33 -13.35 -26.25
N THR A 573 -7.62 -14.02 -27.36
CA THR A 573 -7.49 -13.41 -28.69
C THR A 573 -8.72 -12.56 -29.05
N LEU A 574 -8.49 -11.46 -29.77
CA LEU A 574 -9.50 -10.45 -30.13
C LEU A 574 -10.01 -10.63 -31.55
#